data_AF-A0A973UN82-F1
#
_entry.id   AF-A0A973UN82-F1
#
_cell.length_a   1.000
_cell.length_b   1.000
_cell.length_c   1.000
_cell.angle_alpha   90.00
_cell.angle_beta   90.00
_cell.angle_gamma   90.00
#
_symmetry.space_group_name_H-M   'P 1'
#
loop_
_entity.id
_entity.type
_entity.pdbx_description
1 polymer ?
#
loop_
_entity_poly.entity_id
_entity_poly.type
_entity_poly.pdbx_seq_one_letter_code
_entity_poly.pdbx_strand_id
1 'polypeptide(L)'
;MKIRMKAAAIALLAGTATVAGGITAPAAFASGEAPAAVSDRGDIRAAGSGSADRTLWTSNRAGQINIHWDWKSSADGRTYYGSFWGKFYDHKLDGKYVLLQAKWKGQGWTTIRTAANGENFSGDYSKLSGLNFRACLQGGNCGAAAW
;
A
#
# COMPACT_ATOMS: atom_id res chain seq x y z
N MET A 1 0.28 -43.27 -25.11
CA MET A 1 0.86 -44.05 -23.99
C MET A 1 1.16 -43.05 -22.86
N LYS A 2 0.16 -42.62 -22.08
CA LYS A 2 -0.36 -43.15 -20.80
C LYS A 2 0.56 -42.93 -19.56
N ILE A 3 0.19 -41.89 -18.78
CA ILE A 3 0.10 -41.76 -17.29
C ILE A 3 1.46 -41.79 -16.49
N ARG A 4 1.74 -41.06 -15.39
CA ARG A 4 0.90 -40.53 -14.30
C ARG A 4 1.52 -39.34 -13.56
N MET A 5 0.65 -38.42 -13.16
CA MET A 5 0.81 -37.48 -12.04
C MET A 5 1.00 -38.24 -10.71
N LYS A 6 1.86 -37.72 -9.82
CA LYS A 6 1.87 -38.07 -8.39
C LYS A 6 1.10 -37.00 -7.63
N ALA A 7 -0.10 -37.36 -7.16
CA ALA A 7 -0.81 -36.65 -6.10
C ALA A 7 -0.31 -37.18 -4.75
N ALA A 8 0.08 -36.27 -3.86
CA ALA A 8 0.34 -36.58 -2.46
C ALA A 8 -0.97 -36.42 -1.69
N ALA A 9 -1.46 -37.52 -1.12
CA ALA A 9 -2.54 -37.54 -0.15
C ALA A 9 -1.94 -37.34 1.25
N ILE A 10 -2.54 -36.46 2.06
CA ILE A 10 -2.41 -36.51 3.52
C ILE A 10 -3.83 -36.47 4.08
N ALA A 11 -4.09 -37.45 4.94
CA ALA A 11 -5.39 -37.87 5.43
C ALA A 11 -5.90 -37.03 6.62
N LEU A 12 -7.21 -37.16 6.80
CA LEU A 12 -8.08 -36.72 7.90
C LEU A 12 -7.48 -36.85 9.30
N LEU A 13 -7.85 -35.91 10.17
CA LEU A 13 -8.29 -36.21 11.53
C LEU A 13 -9.50 -35.33 11.85
N ALA A 14 -10.67 -35.94 11.91
CA ALA A 14 -11.88 -35.36 12.48
C ALA A 14 -11.88 -35.65 13.99
N GLY A 15 -11.94 -34.61 14.81
CA GLY A 15 -12.10 -34.71 16.26
C GLY A 15 -13.30 -33.89 16.69
N THR A 16 -14.39 -34.57 17.04
CA THR A 16 -15.55 -33.98 17.73
C THR A 16 -15.26 -33.88 19.22
N ALA A 17 -15.32 -32.68 19.78
CA ALA A 17 -15.36 -32.47 21.22
C ALA A 17 -16.50 -31.51 21.56
N THR A 18 -17.55 -32.03 22.19
CA THR A 18 -18.65 -31.27 22.77
C THR A 18 -18.33 -31.06 24.24
N VAL A 19 -18.19 -29.81 24.69
CA VAL A 19 -18.27 -29.45 26.11
C VAL A 19 -19.13 -28.20 26.24
N ALA A 20 -20.21 -28.33 27.00
CA ALA A 20 -21.08 -27.25 27.43
C ALA A 20 -20.55 -26.62 28.73
N GLY A 21 -20.63 -25.30 28.86
CA GLY A 21 -20.31 -24.59 30.10
C GLY A 21 -20.04 -23.11 29.82
N GLY A 22 -21.02 -22.25 30.11
CA GLY A 22 -20.97 -20.82 29.81
C GLY A 22 -20.12 -20.00 30.78
N ILE A 23 -19.56 -18.91 30.27
CA ILE A 23 -19.43 -17.58 30.91
C ILE A 23 -19.09 -16.55 29.81
N THR A 24 -19.69 -15.38 29.94
CA THR A 24 -19.64 -14.19 29.06
C THR A 24 -18.24 -13.59 28.84
N ALA A 25 -17.88 -13.28 27.57
CA ALA A 25 -16.92 -12.25 27.13
C ALA A 25 -17.02 -12.05 25.59
N PRO A 26 -16.55 -10.93 25.01
CA PRO A 26 -17.28 -10.10 24.05
C PRO A 26 -17.32 -10.62 22.61
N ALA A 27 -18.35 -10.20 21.88
CA ALA A 27 -18.45 -10.32 20.43
C ALA A 27 -17.28 -9.56 19.78
N ALA A 28 -16.26 -10.29 19.35
CA ALA A 28 -15.26 -9.77 18.45
C ALA A 28 -15.91 -9.59 17.08
N PHE A 29 -15.99 -8.33 16.66
CA PHE A 29 -16.37 -7.91 15.31
C PHE A 29 -15.46 -8.60 14.29
N ALA A 30 -15.93 -9.69 13.70
CA ALA A 30 -15.40 -10.18 12.45
C ALA A 30 -16.04 -9.36 11.34
N SER A 31 -15.58 -8.10 11.19
CA SER A 31 -15.85 -7.28 10.02
C SER A 31 -15.23 -7.96 8.81
N GLY A 32 -16.01 -8.83 8.19
CA GLY A 32 -15.74 -9.36 6.86
C GLY A 32 -15.94 -8.25 5.83
N GLU A 33 -14.91 -7.44 5.62
CA GLU A 33 -14.76 -6.66 4.40
C GLU A 33 -13.30 -6.81 3.96
N ALA A 34 -13.08 -7.75 3.04
CA ALA A 34 -11.87 -7.74 2.24
C ALA A 34 -11.77 -6.35 1.59
N PRO A 35 -10.67 -5.61 1.75
CA PRO A 35 -10.54 -4.34 1.07
C PRO A 35 -10.63 -4.61 -0.43
N ALA A 36 -11.57 -3.91 -1.08
CA ALA A 36 -11.78 -3.95 -2.52
C ALA A 36 -10.42 -3.93 -3.23
N ALA A 37 -10.20 -4.94 -4.07
CA ALA A 37 -9.03 -5.01 -4.93
C ALA A 37 -9.05 -3.78 -5.85
N VAL A 38 -8.32 -2.74 -5.45
CA VAL A 38 -8.03 -1.59 -6.30
C VAL A 38 -7.26 -2.14 -7.49
N SER A 39 -7.86 -2.00 -8.68
CA SER A 39 -7.27 -2.38 -9.95
C SER A 39 -5.82 -1.91 -10.01
N ASP A 40 -4.89 -2.85 -9.88
CA ASP A 40 -3.45 -2.64 -9.89
C ASP A 40 -3.08 -2.14 -11.30
N ARG A 41 -2.99 -0.83 -11.48
CA ARG A 41 -2.33 -0.25 -12.66
C ARG A 41 -0.88 -0.69 -12.54
N GLY A 42 -0.55 -1.75 -13.27
CA GLY A 42 0.59 -2.62 -13.04
C GLY A 42 1.93 -1.90 -12.87
N ASP A 43 2.85 -2.58 -12.18
CA ASP A 43 4.21 -2.11 -11.87
C ASP A 43 4.93 -1.56 -13.13
N ILE A 44 4.90 -0.24 -13.33
CA ILE A 44 5.57 0.41 -14.46
C ILE A 44 7.06 0.63 -14.11
N ARG A 45 7.95 0.25 -15.04
CA ARG A 45 9.39 0.56 -14.99
C ARG A 45 9.69 1.74 -15.91
N ALA A 46 10.10 2.87 -15.35
CA ALA A 46 10.61 4.00 -16.14
C ALA A 46 12.05 3.71 -16.58
N ALA A 47 12.37 3.77 -17.88
CA ALA A 47 13.75 3.56 -18.33
C ALA A 47 14.64 4.75 -17.91
N GLY A 48 15.89 4.47 -17.50
CA GLY A 48 16.90 5.50 -17.22
C GLY A 48 16.66 6.30 -15.94
N SER A 49 16.96 7.60 -16.01
CA SER A 49 16.76 8.57 -14.92
C SER A 49 15.68 9.58 -15.31
N GLY A 50 14.93 10.09 -14.34
CA GLY A 50 13.90 11.08 -14.57
C GLY A 50 13.31 11.64 -13.28
N SER A 51 12.28 12.46 -13.43
CA SER A 51 11.50 12.96 -12.31
C SER A 51 10.05 13.16 -12.70
N ALA A 52 9.17 13.24 -11.70
CA ALA A 52 7.75 13.47 -11.92
C ALA A 52 7.10 14.16 -10.73
N ASP A 53 6.08 14.96 -11.06
CA ASP A 53 5.23 15.69 -10.12
C ASP A 53 3.80 15.18 -10.20
N ARG A 54 3.18 14.96 -9.04
CA ARG A 54 1.76 14.62 -8.94
C ARG A 54 1.10 15.26 -7.73
N THR A 55 -0.18 15.55 -7.90
CA THR A 55 -1.10 15.80 -6.79
C THR A 55 -1.93 14.54 -6.56
N LEU A 56 -1.73 13.92 -5.40
CA LEU A 56 -2.46 12.73 -4.95
C LEU A 56 -3.59 13.16 -4.04
N TRP A 57 -4.81 12.74 -4.36
CA TRP A 57 -5.98 13.05 -3.53
C TRP A 57 -6.37 11.84 -2.72
N THR A 58 -6.86 12.07 -1.50
CA THR A 58 -7.63 11.07 -0.75
C THR A 58 -8.95 10.79 -1.50
N SER A 59 -9.52 9.59 -1.34
CA SER A 59 -10.72 9.17 -2.11
C SER A 59 -11.91 10.11 -1.92
N ASN A 60 -12.08 10.64 -0.71
CA ASN A 60 -13.15 11.58 -0.36
C ASN A 60 -12.73 13.05 -0.50
N ARG A 61 -11.54 13.32 -1.07
CA ARG A 61 -10.96 14.66 -1.26
C ARG A 61 -10.82 15.51 0.02
N ALA A 62 -10.78 14.87 1.19
CA ALA A 62 -10.56 15.59 2.46
C ALA A 62 -9.11 16.07 2.62
N GLY A 63 -8.19 15.47 1.90
CA GLY A 63 -6.78 15.85 1.87
C GLY A 63 -6.13 15.55 0.53
N GLN A 64 -5.02 16.23 0.27
CA GLN A 64 -4.16 16.00 -0.89
C GLN A 64 -2.67 15.98 -0.48
N ILE A 65 -1.84 15.41 -1.33
CA ILE A 65 -0.40 15.42 -1.23
C ILE A 65 0.15 15.89 -2.57
N ASN A 66 0.90 16.99 -2.56
CA ASN A 66 1.73 17.35 -3.71
C ASN A 66 3.08 16.66 -3.52
N ILE A 67 3.46 15.79 -4.43
CA ILE A 67 4.70 15.03 -4.36
C ILE A 67 5.48 15.18 -5.66
N HIS A 68 6.77 15.43 -5.51
CA HIS A 68 7.79 15.29 -6.53
C HIS A 68 8.68 14.11 -6.16
N TRP A 69 9.10 13.33 -7.13
CA TRP A 69 10.17 12.36 -6.93
C TRP A 69 11.06 12.28 -8.16
N ASP A 70 12.35 12.04 -7.92
CA ASP A 70 13.34 11.73 -8.93
C ASP A 70 13.74 10.26 -8.83
N TRP A 71 14.17 9.67 -9.94
CA TRP A 71 14.75 8.33 -9.97
C TRP A 71 15.98 8.29 -10.88
N LYS A 72 16.88 7.38 -10.55
CA LYS A 72 18.04 7.01 -11.35
C LYS A 72 18.14 5.49 -11.40
N SER A 73 18.27 4.94 -12.61
CA SER A 73 18.48 3.50 -12.80
C SER A 73 19.89 3.10 -12.36
N SER A 74 20.01 1.95 -11.69
CA SER A 74 21.30 1.30 -11.44
C SER A 74 22.00 0.95 -12.77
N ALA A 75 23.32 0.74 -12.71
CA ALA A 75 24.13 0.41 -13.89
C ALA A 75 23.65 -0.85 -14.64
N ASP A 76 23.04 -1.80 -13.93
CA ASP A 76 22.45 -3.02 -14.51
C ASP A 76 20.99 -2.84 -14.98
N GLY A 77 20.40 -1.66 -14.79
CA GLY A 77 19.03 -1.32 -15.15
C GLY A 77 17.95 -2.06 -14.35
N ARG A 78 18.30 -2.75 -13.25
CA ARG A 78 17.35 -3.61 -12.50
C ARG A 78 16.65 -2.90 -11.36
N THR A 79 17.27 -1.87 -10.80
CA THR A 79 16.76 -1.12 -9.65
C THR A 79 16.89 0.38 -9.85
N TYR A 80 16.16 1.13 -9.04
CA TYR A 80 16.16 2.58 -8.99
C TYR A 80 16.54 3.07 -7.61
N TYR A 81 17.15 4.25 -7.58
CA TYR A 81 17.40 5.05 -6.39
C TYR A 81 17.04 6.50 -6.69
N GLY A 82 16.67 7.25 -5.67
CA GLY A 82 16.29 8.65 -5.82
C GLY A 82 15.70 9.20 -4.54
N SER A 83 15.07 10.36 -4.67
CA SER A 83 14.46 11.06 -3.54
C SER A 83 13.01 11.41 -3.87
N PHE A 84 12.21 11.59 -2.83
CA PHE A 84 10.88 12.17 -2.93
C PHE A 84 10.75 13.31 -1.95
N TRP A 85 9.95 14.31 -2.30
CA TRP A 85 9.59 15.39 -1.41
C TRP A 85 8.25 15.99 -1.80
N GLY A 86 7.68 16.77 -0.90
CA GLY A 86 6.36 17.32 -1.15
C GLY A 86 5.76 18.03 0.04
N LYS A 87 4.46 18.25 -0.06
CA LYS A 87 3.66 18.91 0.96
C LYS A 87 2.31 18.22 1.13
N PHE A 88 1.94 17.98 2.38
CA PHE A 88 0.62 17.51 2.75
C PHE A 88 -0.34 18.68 2.85
N TYR A 89 -1.58 18.46 2.47
CA TYR A 89 -2.66 19.43 2.67
C TYR A 89 -3.84 18.67 3.26
N ASP A 90 -4.20 19.04 4.47
CA ASP A 90 -5.44 18.59 5.08
C ASP A 90 -6.48 19.70 4.92
N HIS A 91 -7.55 19.40 4.19
CA HIS A 91 -8.64 20.34 3.95
C HIS A 91 -9.74 20.20 5.01
N LYS A 92 -9.67 19.18 5.88
CA LYS A 92 -10.59 19.01 7.00
C LYS A 92 -9.87 19.33 8.30
N LEU A 93 -10.44 20.28 9.06
CA LEU A 93 -10.04 20.54 10.44
C LEU A 93 -10.71 19.54 11.39
N ASP A 94 -10.69 18.24 11.06
CA ASP A 94 -11.31 17.17 11.86
C ASP A 94 -10.29 16.40 12.72
N GLY A 95 -9.04 16.86 12.75
CA GLY A 95 -7.96 16.26 13.54
C GLY A 95 -7.40 14.97 12.96
N LYS A 96 -7.84 14.55 11.76
CA LYS A 96 -7.21 13.44 11.04
C LYS A 96 -5.92 13.91 10.38
N TYR A 97 -5.18 12.96 9.83
CA TYR A 97 -3.99 13.24 9.04
C TYR A 97 -4.01 12.50 7.72
N VAL A 98 -3.26 13.04 6.77
CA VAL A 98 -3.04 12.46 5.47
C VAL A 98 -1.76 11.62 5.54
N LEU A 99 -1.83 10.40 5.02
CA LEU A 99 -0.74 9.44 4.94
C LEU A 99 -0.30 9.35 3.48
N LEU A 100 1.02 9.44 3.27
CA LEU A 100 1.64 9.02 2.04
C LEU A 100 2.00 7.55 2.14
N GLN A 101 1.41 6.74 1.27
CA GLN A 101 1.77 5.34 1.13
C GLN A 101 2.50 5.13 -0.18
N ALA A 102 3.55 4.31 -0.13
CA ALA A 102 4.29 3.86 -1.30
C ALA A 102 4.10 2.36 -1.50
N LYS A 103 3.93 1.94 -2.74
CA LYS A 103 4.01 0.54 -3.17
C LYS A 103 5.29 0.37 -3.98
N TRP A 104 6.16 -0.48 -3.47
CA TRP A 104 7.36 -0.88 -4.16
C TRP A 104 7.08 -2.15 -4.96
N LYS A 105 7.65 -2.33 -6.16
CA LYS A 105 7.41 -3.54 -6.97
C LYS A 105 7.59 -4.82 -6.14
N GLY A 106 6.55 -5.66 -6.08
CA GLY A 106 6.53 -6.90 -5.30
C GLY A 106 6.29 -6.73 -3.79
N GLN A 107 6.17 -5.50 -3.29
CA GLN A 107 5.75 -5.19 -1.93
C GLN A 107 4.35 -4.55 -1.95
N GLY A 108 3.61 -4.73 -0.85
CA GLY A 108 2.30 -4.09 -0.67
C GLY A 108 2.42 -2.57 -0.46
N TRP A 109 1.27 -1.93 -0.22
CA TRP A 109 1.23 -0.53 0.18
C TRP A 109 1.78 -0.36 1.60
N THR A 110 2.81 0.46 1.74
CA THR A 110 3.45 0.76 3.02
C THR A 110 3.38 2.26 3.28
N THR A 111 2.99 2.66 4.49
CA THR A 111 3.05 4.06 4.90
C THR A 111 4.50 4.49 5.07
N ILE A 112 4.91 5.51 4.32
CA ILE A 112 6.28 6.04 4.37
C ILE A 112 6.35 7.37 5.13
N ARG A 113 5.28 8.18 5.09
CA ARG A 113 5.15 9.43 5.84
C ARG A 113 3.71 9.70 6.20
N THR A 114 3.52 10.41 7.30
CA THR A 114 2.23 10.86 7.81
C THR A 114 2.37 12.30 8.26
N ALA A 115 1.44 13.16 7.88
CA ALA A 115 1.39 14.51 8.40
C ALA A 115 -0.02 15.09 8.33
N ALA A 116 -0.24 16.14 9.12
CA ALA A 116 -1.43 16.98 9.08
C ALA A 116 -1.05 18.42 8.70
N ASN A 117 -2.05 19.22 8.34
CA ASN A 117 -1.96 20.69 8.39
C ASN A 117 -0.80 21.34 7.60
N GLY A 118 -0.57 20.97 6.34
CA GLY A 118 0.35 21.75 5.50
C GLY A 118 1.83 21.36 5.65
N GLU A 119 2.16 20.24 6.30
CA GLU A 119 3.55 19.87 6.56
C GLU A 119 4.31 19.50 5.27
N ASN A 120 5.58 19.88 5.21
CA ASN A 120 6.49 19.44 4.14
C ASN A 120 7.13 18.10 4.52
N PHE A 121 7.46 17.29 3.52
CA PHE A 121 8.17 16.03 3.74
C PHE A 121 9.22 15.79 2.67
N SER A 122 10.19 14.95 3.02
CA SER A 122 11.15 14.39 2.09
C SER A 122 11.67 13.04 2.58
N GLY A 123 12.31 12.30 1.68
CA GLY A 123 13.00 11.06 1.99
C GLY A 123 13.70 10.48 0.77
N ASP A 124 14.65 9.61 1.04
CA ASP A 124 15.38 8.88 0.01
C ASP A 124 14.91 7.44 -0.08
N TYR A 125 15.12 6.85 -1.25
CA TYR A 125 14.79 5.46 -1.50
C TYR A 125 15.83 4.83 -2.42
N SER A 126 16.09 3.53 -2.24
CA SER A 126 17.11 2.81 -3.01
C SER A 126 16.74 1.34 -3.21
N LYS A 127 17.30 0.76 -4.28
CA LYS A 127 17.16 -0.67 -4.64
C LYS A 127 15.72 -1.09 -4.97
N LEU A 128 14.96 -0.21 -5.61
CA LEU A 128 13.54 -0.44 -5.86
C LEU A 128 13.28 -0.73 -7.32
N SER A 129 12.38 -1.66 -7.62
CA SER A 129 12.14 -2.11 -9.01
C SER A 129 10.87 -1.52 -9.65
N GLY A 130 10.21 -0.60 -8.93
CA GLY A 130 9.01 0.15 -9.29
C GLY A 130 8.49 0.88 -8.03
N LEU A 131 7.89 2.06 -8.21
CA LEU A 131 7.40 2.92 -7.13
C LEU A 131 6.08 3.54 -7.56
N ASN A 132 5.05 3.37 -6.72
CA ASN A 132 3.79 4.07 -6.84
C ASN A 132 3.46 4.74 -5.51
N PHE A 133 2.86 5.91 -5.57
CA PHE A 133 2.40 6.65 -4.40
C PHE A 133 0.88 6.74 -4.36
N ARG A 134 0.30 6.79 -3.17
CA ARG A 134 -1.10 7.17 -2.96
C ARG A 134 -1.26 7.98 -1.69
N ALA A 135 -2.26 8.85 -1.68
CA ALA A 135 -2.69 9.56 -0.49
C ALA A 135 -3.83 8.81 0.20
N CYS A 136 -3.75 8.66 1.51
CA CYS A 136 -4.80 8.06 2.34
C CYS A 136 -5.14 8.96 3.52
N LEU A 137 -6.39 8.95 3.98
CA LEU A 137 -6.67 9.44 5.33
C LEU A 137 -6.40 8.35 6.36
N GLN A 138 -6.15 8.79 7.58
CA GLN A 138 -6.26 7.95 8.75
C GLN A 138 -7.62 7.24 8.77
N GLY A 139 -7.60 5.91 8.88
CA GLY A 139 -8.81 5.09 8.82
C GLY A 139 -9.14 4.50 7.44
N GLY A 140 -8.28 4.66 6.43
CA GLY A 140 -8.31 3.81 5.22
C GLY A 140 -8.90 4.42 3.94
N ASN A 141 -9.25 5.71 3.93
CA ASN A 141 -9.74 6.38 2.72
C ASN A 141 -8.59 6.75 1.76
N CYS A 142 -8.12 5.77 1.01
CA CYS A 142 -7.04 5.91 0.03
C CYS A 142 -7.57 6.29 -1.35
N GLY A 143 -6.98 7.31 -1.97
CA GLY A 143 -7.26 7.62 -3.36
C GLY A 143 -6.48 6.75 -4.34
N ALA A 144 -6.55 7.15 -5.61
CA ALA A 144 -5.88 6.44 -6.70
C ALA A 144 -4.35 6.53 -6.56
N ALA A 145 -3.69 5.43 -6.94
CA ALA A 145 -2.25 5.39 -7.07
C ALA A 145 -1.78 6.23 -8.27
N ALA A 146 -0.62 6.86 -8.13
CA ALA A 146 0.11 7.46 -9.24
C ALA A 146 1.57 6.99 -9.21
N TRP A 147 2.14 6.90 -10.41
CA TRP A 147 3.53 6.58 -10.69
C TRP A 147 4.28 7.78 -11.23
#